data_AF-A0A553KUG3-F1
#
_entry.id   AF-A0A553KUG3-F1
#
_cell.length_a   1.000
_cell.length_b   1.000
_cell.length_c   1.000
_cell.angle_alpha   90.00
_cell.angle_beta   90.00
_cell.angle_gamma   90.00
#
_symmetry.space_group_name_H-M   'P 1'
#
loop_
_entity.id
_entity.type
_entity.pdbx_description
1 polymer ?
#
loop_
_entity_poly.entity_id
_entity_poly.type
_entity_poly.pdbx_seq_one_letter_code
_entity_poly.pdbx_strand_id
1 'polypeptide(L)'
;LPSGKTQTLDVTASDEEGHYHLSSDDYNFDGHRDLAMHATLGMVNDNFGIYLYDPARQQFAPLHMPASNMPHGNCDDLVNLVAKPKERTLYSSCRGGPIWYTDAYRYDAGGKLYLYQSSEAIPDDLRDLLDTDSGPSSMLLTYDAQGKRVSRRPDAYGGGTVT
;
A
#
# COMPACT_ATOMS: atom_id res chain seq x y z
N LEU A 1 -3.41 -25.30 -7.56
CA LEU A 1 -4.22 -24.40 -8.40
C LEU A 1 -5.47 -25.14 -8.89
N PRO A 2 -6.57 -24.46 -9.29
CA PRO A 2 -7.77 -25.12 -9.80
C PRO A 2 -7.52 -26.04 -11.00
N SER A 3 -6.45 -25.79 -11.77
CA SER A 3 -5.96 -26.65 -12.85
C SER A 3 -5.35 -27.98 -12.40
N GLY A 4 -5.24 -28.24 -11.10
CA GLY A 4 -4.50 -29.37 -10.54
C GLY A 4 -2.97 -29.21 -10.57
N LYS A 5 -2.46 -28.11 -11.12
CA LYS A 5 -1.01 -27.82 -11.17
C LYS A 5 -0.51 -27.23 -9.85
N THR A 6 0.78 -27.45 -9.60
CA THR A 6 1.56 -26.78 -8.56
C THR A 6 2.32 -25.60 -9.17
N GLN A 7 2.44 -24.52 -8.41
CA GLN A 7 3.25 -23.36 -8.75
C GLN A 7 4.17 -23.06 -7.57
N THR A 8 5.44 -22.81 -7.88
CA THR A 8 6.43 -22.29 -6.93
C THR A 8 6.40 -20.77 -7.00
N LEU A 9 6.39 -20.11 -5.84
CA LEU A 9 6.45 -18.66 -5.70
C LEU A 9 7.72 -18.31 -4.91
N ASP A 10 8.34 -17.20 -5.25
CA ASP A 10 9.47 -16.68 -4.50
C ASP A 10 8.99 -16.12 -3.15
N VAL A 11 9.83 -16.17 -2.12
CA VAL A 11 9.54 -15.51 -0.85
C VAL A 11 9.81 -14.02 -1.03
N THR A 12 8.76 -13.21 -1.03
CA THR A 12 8.83 -11.76 -1.31
C THR A 12 8.89 -10.88 -0.07
N ALA A 13 8.63 -11.45 1.11
CA ALA A 13 8.77 -10.78 2.39
C ALA A 13 9.24 -11.78 3.43
N SER A 14 10.21 -11.38 4.25
CA SER A 14 10.68 -12.14 5.40
C SER A 14 11.22 -11.18 6.46
N ASP A 15 11.19 -11.60 7.72
CA ASP A 15 11.87 -10.90 8.82
C ASP A 15 13.39 -11.13 8.77
N GLU A 16 14.11 -10.60 9.75
CA GLU A 16 15.57 -10.72 9.87
C GLU A 16 16.05 -12.17 10.05
N GLU A 17 15.19 -13.06 10.56
CA GLU A 17 15.46 -14.48 10.72
C GLU A 17 14.98 -15.35 9.54
N GLY A 18 14.33 -14.73 8.55
CA GLY A 18 13.80 -15.40 7.37
C GLY A 18 12.40 -16.01 7.56
N HIS A 19 11.70 -15.72 8.65
CA HIS A 19 10.31 -16.13 8.81
C HIS A 19 9.36 -15.22 8.04
N TYR A 20 8.20 -15.77 7.70
CA TYR A 20 7.13 -15.05 7.02
C TYR A 20 5.77 -15.66 7.36
N HIS A 21 4.74 -14.86 7.18
CA HIS A 21 3.34 -15.26 7.28
C HIS A 21 2.70 -15.27 5.90
N LEU A 22 1.65 -16.08 5.78
CA LEU A 22 0.81 -16.14 4.59
C LEU A 22 -0.59 -15.67 4.95
N SER A 23 -1.14 -14.80 4.12
CA SER A 23 -2.53 -14.38 4.19
C SER A 23 -3.13 -14.31 2.78
N SER A 24 -4.43 -14.12 2.71
CA SER A 24 -5.16 -14.05 1.45
C SER A 24 -6.22 -12.97 1.56
N ASP A 25 -6.39 -12.19 0.50
CA ASP A 25 -7.49 -11.26 0.31
C ASP A 25 -7.72 -10.98 -1.18
N ASP A 26 -8.69 -10.15 -1.53
CA ASP A 26 -8.88 -9.62 -2.90
C ASP A 26 -8.16 -8.27 -3.03
N TYR A 27 -6.89 -8.29 -3.42
CA TYR A 27 -6.02 -7.10 -3.43
C TYR A 27 -6.17 -6.27 -4.70
N ASN A 28 -6.64 -6.86 -5.81
CA ASN A 28 -6.91 -6.16 -7.07
C ASN A 28 -8.41 -5.86 -7.32
N PHE A 29 -9.29 -6.28 -6.42
CA PHE A 29 -10.73 -6.06 -6.44
C PHE A 29 -11.45 -6.68 -7.65
N ASP A 30 -10.96 -7.84 -8.12
CA ASP A 30 -11.52 -8.58 -9.24
C ASP A 30 -12.49 -9.70 -8.81
N GLY A 31 -12.65 -9.91 -7.49
CA GLY A 31 -13.52 -10.93 -6.92
C GLY A 31 -12.84 -12.29 -6.72
N HIS A 32 -11.56 -12.42 -7.05
CA HIS A 32 -10.74 -13.58 -6.75
C HIS A 32 -9.83 -13.33 -5.53
N ARG A 33 -9.47 -14.43 -4.88
CA ARG A 33 -8.59 -14.39 -3.71
C ARG A 33 -7.15 -14.50 -4.17
N ASP A 34 -6.37 -13.50 -3.80
CA ASP A 34 -4.94 -13.38 -3.98
C ASP A 34 -4.18 -13.93 -2.77
N LEU A 35 -2.85 -13.96 -2.88
CA LEU A 35 -1.95 -14.40 -1.82
C LEU A 35 -1.04 -13.24 -1.40
N ALA A 36 -0.86 -13.09 -0.09
CA ALA A 36 0.13 -12.20 0.50
C ALA A 36 1.16 -13.01 1.30
N MET A 37 2.42 -12.62 1.15
CA MET A 37 3.50 -12.96 2.06
C MET A 37 3.84 -11.70 2.85
N HIS A 38 3.92 -11.80 4.17
CA HIS A 38 4.27 -10.64 4.99
C HIS A 38 5.10 -11.02 6.20
N ALA A 39 5.91 -10.08 6.66
CA ALA A 39 6.76 -10.24 7.83
C ALA A 39 7.08 -8.89 8.44
N THR A 40 7.41 -8.89 9.73
CA THR A 40 7.75 -7.68 10.45
C THR A 40 9.08 -7.13 9.96
N LEU A 41 9.06 -5.84 9.61
CA LEU A 41 10.18 -5.00 9.22
C LEU A 41 10.43 -3.97 10.34
N GLY A 42 11.47 -4.20 11.15
CA GLY A 42 11.73 -3.39 12.34
C GLY A 42 10.74 -3.71 13.46
N MET A 43 10.17 -2.69 14.12
CA MET A 43 9.36 -2.91 15.33
C MET A 43 7.84 -2.79 15.14
N VAL A 44 7.38 -2.07 14.11
CA VAL A 44 5.96 -1.67 14.00
C VAL A 44 5.40 -1.73 12.57
N ASN A 45 6.23 -2.11 11.61
CA ASN A 45 5.85 -2.18 10.21
C ASN A 45 5.91 -3.65 9.78
N ASP A 46 4.90 -4.12 9.08
CA ASP A 46 4.92 -5.41 8.39
C ASP A 46 5.04 -5.14 6.89
N ASN A 47 6.09 -5.65 6.24
CA ASN A 47 6.25 -5.56 4.80
C ASN A 47 5.41 -6.64 4.11
N PHE A 48 4.82 -6.32 2.96
CA PHE A 48 3.96 -7.21 2.18
C PHE A 48 4.50 -7.39 0.76
N GLY A 49 4.62 -8.64 0.33
CA GLY A 49 4.69 -9.01 -1.07
C GLY A 49 3.42 -9.72 -1.51
N ILE A 50 2.83 -9.28 -2.63
CA ILE A 50 1.51 -9.74 -3.09
C ILE A 50 1.65 -10.50 -4.41
N TYR A 51 0.91 -11.61 -4.49
CA TYR A 51 0.72 -12.42 -5.67
C TYR A 51 -0.75 -12.42 -6.07
N LEU A 52 -1.06 -11.78 -7.19
CA LEU A 52 -2.41 -11.68 -7.76
C LEU A 52 -2.77 -12.95 -8.52
N TYR A 53 -3.98 -13.46 -8.32
CA TYR A 53 -4.49 -14.62 -9.04
C TYR A 53 -5.03 -14.20 -10.43
N ASP A 54 -4.46 -14.77 -11.49
CA ASP A 54 -5.00 -14.66 -12.85
C ASP A 54 -5.97 -15.82 -13.10
N PRO A 55 -7.29 -15.58 -13.15
CA PRO A 55 -8.28 -16.64 -13.35
C PRO A 55 -8.22 -17.25 -14.76
N ALA A 56 -7.77 -16.50 -15.77
CA ALA A 56 -7.67 -16.98 -17.14
C ALA A 56 -6.50 -17.95 -17.31
N ARG A 57 -5.37 -17.68 -16.65
CA ARG A 57 -4.19 -18.57 -16.63
C ARG A 57 -4.23 -19.59 -15.50
N GLN A 58 -5.11 -19.40 -14.52
CA GLN A 58 -5.19 -20.16 -13.29
C GLN A 58 -3.85 -20.20 -12.54
N GLN A 59 -3.16 -19.08 -12.46
CA GLN A 59 -1.81 -18.93 -11.91
C GLN A 59 -1.68 -17.62 -11.12
N PHE A 60 -0.73 -17.55 -10.21
CA PHE A 60 -0.39 -16.32 -9.50
C PHE A 60 0.71 -15.54 -10.23
N ALA A 61 0.61 -14.21 -10.21
CA ALA A 61 1.63 -13.30 -10.72
C ALA A 61 1.94 -12.23 -9.67
N PRO A 62 3.20 -11.76 -9.52
CA PRO A 62 3.52 -10.73 -8.56
C PRO A 62 2.77 -9.43 -8.87
N LEU A 63 2.28 -8.76 -7.83
CA LEU A 63 1.80 -7.39 -7.94
C LEU A 63 3.00 -6.49 -8.23
N HIS A 64 2.87 -5.66 -9.26
CA HIS A 64 3.90 -4.68 -9.61
C HIS A 64 3.51 -3.30 -9.11
N MET A 65 4.40 -2.70 -8.32
CA MET A 65 4.28 -1.31 -7.91
C MET A 65 4.24 -0.37 -9.13
N PRO A 66 3.72 0.86 -8.98
CA PRO A 66 3.76 1.85 -10.05
C PRO A 66 5.17 1.98 -10.66
N ALA A 67 5.23 2.18 -11.97
CA ALA A 67 6.52 2.32 -12.68
C ALA A 67 7.34 3.49 -12.11
N SER A 68 8.67 3.43 -12.20
CA SER A 68 9.59 4.41 -11.59
C SER A 68 9.41 5.86 -12.06
N ASN A 69 8.71 6.09 -13.17
CA ASN A 69 8.36 7.43 -13.66
C ASN A 69 6.99 7.93 -13.16
N MET A 70 6.30 7.17 -12.32
CA MET A 70 5.04 7.51 -11.68
C MET A 70 5.29 7.95 -10.23
N PRO A 71 4.34 8.65 -9.59
CA PRO A 71 4.43 8.93 -8.15
C PRO A 71 4.48 7.65 -7.33
N HIS A 72 5.33 7.67 -6.30
CA HIS A 72 5.43 6.63 -5.27
C HIS A 72 4.90 7.18 -3.94
N GLY A 73 4.34 6.29 -3.13
CA GLY A 73 3.87 6.63 -1.79
C GLY A 73 5.02 6.78 -0.82
N ASN A 74 4.75 7.35 0.35
CA ASN A 74 5.77 7.61 1.38
C ASN A 74 6.22 6.36 2.14
N CYS A 75 5.48 5.26 2.03
CA CYS A 75 5.91 3.97 2.54
C CYS A 75 6.86 3.24 1.58
N ASP A 76 7.16 3.83 0.41
CA ASP A 76 7.93 3.31 -0.73
C ASP A 76 7.33 2.03 -1.36
N ASP A 77 7.00 1.05 -0.52
CA ASP A 77 6.40 -0.24 -0.86
C ASP A 77 5.04 -0.45 -0.15
N LEU A 78 4.59 -1.71 -0.09
CA LEU A 78 3.36 -2.14 0.59
C LEU A 78 3.69 -2.55 2.03
N VAL A 79 3.27 -1.72 2.99
CA VAL A 79 3.55 -1.89 4.42
C VAL A 79 2.24 -1.82 5.21
N ASN A 80 2.07 -2.67 6.23
CA ASN A 80 0.84 -2.79 7.04
C ASN A 80 -0.42 -2.74 6.17
N LEU A 81 -0.47 -3.62 5.18
CA LEU A 81 -1.39 -3.54 4.05
C LEU A 81 -2.83 -3.89 4.43
N VAL A 82 -3.80 -3.11 3.95
CA VAL A 82 -5.23 -3.38 4.11
C VAL A 82 -5.96 -3.16 2.78
N ALA A 83 -6.68 -4.19 2.31
CA ALA A 83 -7.58 -4.08 1.17
C ALA A 83 -8.96 -3.56 1.63
N LYS A 84 -9.51 -2.55 0.95
CA LYS A 84 -10.88 -2.08 1.17
C LYS A 84 -11.74 -2.25 -0.10
N PRO A 85 -12.37 -3.43 -0.31
CA PRO A 85 -13.08 -3.75 -1.54
C PRO A 85 -14.23 -2.79 -1.89
N LYS A 86 -14.98 -2.31 -0.89
CA LYS A 86 -16.06 -1.33 -1.11
C LYS A 86 -15.56 -0.01 -1.70
N GLU A 87 -14.32 0.35 -1.38
CA GLU A 87 -13.66 1.56 -1.85
C GLU A 87 -12.77 1.30 -3.07
N ARG A 88 -12.59 0.02 -3.45
CA ARG A 88 -11.64 -0.44 -4.47
C ARG A 88 -10.26 0.19 -4.30
N THR A 89 -9.81 0.25 -3.04
CA THR A 89 -8.59 0.95 -2.64
C THR A 89 -7.75 0.06 -1.74
N LEU A 90 -6.46 -0.03 -2.04
CA LEU A 90 -5.46 -0.75 -1.29
C LEU A 90 -4.66 0.25 -0.45
N TYR A 91 -4.73 0.12 0.87
CA TYR A 91 -4.08 1.04 1.79
C TYR A 91 -2.80 0.45 2.35
N SER A 92 -1.71 1.20 2.25
CA SER A 92 -0.42 0.94 2.89
C SER A 92 -0.22 1.97 4.00
N SER A 93 0.32 1.56 5.13
CA SER A 93 0.67 2.48 6.21
C SER A 93 2.01 2.10 6.82
N CYS A 94 2.78 3.11 7.21
CA CYS A 94 4.10 2.88 7.75
C CYS A 94 4.44 3.99 8.74
N ARG A 95 5.28 3.64 9.70
CA ARG A 95 5.86 4.61 10.62
C ARG A 95 7.24 5.03 10.15
N GLY A 96 7.43 6.33 9.95
CA GLY A 96 8.74 6.96 9.73
C GLY A 96 8.98 8.02 10.80
N GLY A 97 9.93 7.77 11.71
CA GLY A 97 10.14 8.62 12.88
C GLY A 97 8.87 8.73 13.76
N PRO A 98 8.43 9.93 14.16
CA PRO A 98 7.22 10.11 14.96
C PRO A 98 5.91 10.06 14.13
N ILE A 99 6.00 9.94 12.80
CA ILE A 99 4.88 10.14 11.89
C ILE A 99 4.39 8.79 11.37
N TRP A 100 3.07 8.62 11.34
CA TRP A 100 2.42 7.57 10.55
C TRP A 100 2.02 8.14 9.21
N TYR A 101 2.49 7.51 8.13
CA TYR A 101 2.10 7.82 6.77
C TYR A 101 1.04 6.82 6.30
N THR A 102 0.21 7.25 5.36
CA THR A 102 -0.73 6.39 4.67
C THR A 102 -0.67 6.65 3.18
N ASP A 103 -0.54 5.59 2.42
CA ASP A 103 -0.66 5.59 0.97
C ASP A 103 -1.88 4.79 0.56
N ALA A 104 -2.59 5.28 -0.44
CA ALA A 104 -3.75 4.63 -1.00
C ALA A 104 -3.50 4.38 -2.48
N TYR A 105 -3.62 3.14 -2.91
CA TYR A 105 -3.45 2.71 -4.28
C TYR A 105 -4.78 2.25 -4.88
N ARG A 106 -4.94 2.51 -6.17
CA ARG A 106 -6.10 2.08 -6.95
C ARG A 106 -5.65 1.49 -8.28
N TYR A 107 -6.55 0.79 -8.94
CA TYR A 107 -6.34 0.25 -10.27
C TYR A 107 -7.03 1.14 -11.31
N ASP A 108 -6.34 1.43 -12.41
CA ASP A 108 -6.95 2.08 -13.56
C ASP A 108 -7.83 1.10 -14.37
N ALA A 109 -8.48 1.59 -15.42
CA ALA A 109 -9.34 0.76 -16.27
C ALA A 109 -8.58 -0.35 -17.02
N GLY A 110 -7.26 -0.25 -17.13
CA GLY A 110 -6.38 -1.27 -17.70
C GLY A 110 -5.82 -2.26 -16.68
N GLY A 111 -6.20 -2.13 -15.40
CA GLY A 111 -5.70 -2.98 -14.32
C GLY A 111 -4.29 -2.61 -13.85
N LYS A 112 -3.80 -1.41 -14.15
CA LYS A 112 -2.52 -0.92 -13.65
C LYS A 112 -2.71 -0.24 -12.29
N LEU A 113 -1.90 -0.65 -11.32
CA LEU A 113 -1.84 0.00 -10.01
C LEU A 113 -1.25 1.42 -10.15
N TYR A 114 -1.89 2.40 -9.51
CA TYR A 114 -1.40 3.76 -9.39
C TYR A 114 -1.60 4.27 -7.96
N LEU A 115 -0.72 5.17 -7.52
CA LEU A 115 -0.89 5.90 -6.27
C LEU A 115 -2.06 6.87 -6.42
N TYR A 116 -3.11 6.67 -5.63
CA TYR A 116 -4.28 7.56 -5.60
C TYR A 116 -4.09 8.67 -4.57
N GLN A 117 -3.63 8.34 -3.37
CA GLN A 117 -3.35 9.32 -2.31
C GLN A 117 -2.10 8.95 -1.52
N SER A 118 -1.43 9.95 -0.97
CA SER A 118 -0.29 9.76 -0.07
C SER A 118 -0.23 10.90 0.94
N SER A 119 0.01 10.56 2.20
CA SER A 119 0.34 11.51 3.26
C SER A 119 1.80 11.95 3.10
N GLU A 120 2.06 13.24 2.94
CA GLU A 120 3.37 13.88 2.82
C GLU A 120 3.74 14.61 4.11
N ALA A 121 5.00 14.51 4.56
CA ALA A 121 5.47 15.28 5.71
C ALA A 121 5.34 16.79 5.45
N ILE A 122 4.85 17.52 6.44
CA ILE A 122 4.92 18.99 6.42
C ILE A 122 6.33 19.40 6.85
N PRO A 123 7.00 20.33 6.14
CA PRO A 123 8.27 20.91 6.57
C PRO A 123 8.20 21.44 8.01
N ASP A 124 9.25 21.25 8.79
CA ASP A 124 9.24 21.53 10.23
C ASP A 124 8.89 22.98 10.56
N ASP A 125 9.26 23.94 9.72
CA ASP A 125 8.95 25.37 9.88
C ASP A 125 7.45 25.71 9.74
N LEU A 126 6.67 24.82 9.12
CA LEU A 126 5.23 24.99 8.93
C LEU A 126 4.40 24.08 9.85
N ARG A 127 5.04 23.11 10.52
CA ARG A 127 4.37 22.17 11.43
C ARG A 127 3.80 22.84 12.67
N ASP A 128 4.55 23.73 13.29
CA ASP A 128 4.13 24.42 14.52
C ASP A 128 2.82 25.22 14.35
N LEU A 129 2.44 25.55 13.12
CA LEU A 129 1.21 26.25 12.78
C LEU A 129 0.01 25.32 12.51
N LEU A 130 0.27 24.05 12.20
CA LEU A 130 -0.71 23.08 11.70
C LEU A 130 -0.87 21.86 12.59
N ASP A 131 0.07 21.63 13.50
CA ASP A 131 0.01 20.53 14.44
C ASP A 131 -1.19 20.69 15.37
N THR A 132 -1.77 19.54 15.69
CA THR A 132 -2.95 19.43 16.55
C THR A 132 -2.56 18.66 17.80
N ASP A 133 -3.39 18.72 18.84
CA ASP A 133 -3.17 17.94 20.06
C ASP A 133 -3.09 16.41 19.82
N SER A 134 -3.53 15.95 18.65
CA SER A 134 -3.47 14.54 18.21
C SER A 134 -2.12 14.08 17.67
N GLY A 135 -1.18 14.98 17.36
CA GLY A 135 0.14 14.63 16.81
C GLY A 135 0.52 15.44 15.57
N PRO A 136 1.67 15.13 14.93
CA PRO A 136 2.20 15.92 13.83
C PRO A 136 1.32 15.84 12.58
N SER A 137 0.85 16.97 12.08
CA SER A 137 0.02 17.02 10.88
C SER A 137 0.81 16.59 9.63
N SER A 138 0.07 16.21 8.57
CA SER A 138 0.63 15.86 7.26
C SER A 138 -0.12 16.57 6.13
N MET A 139 0.39 16.50 4.91
CA MET A 139 -0.34 16.91 3.71
C MET A 139 -0.91 15.69 3.02
N LEU A 140 -2.21 15.69 2.70
CA LEU A 140 -2.78 14.68 1.81
C LEU A 140 -2.62 15.13 0.36
N LEU A 141 -1.84 14.36 -0.39
CA LEU A 141 -1.71 14.48 -1.84
C LEU A 141 -2.74 13.57 -2.51
N THR A 142 -3.31 13.99 -3.63
CA THR A 142 -4.17 13.14 -4.47
C THR A 142 -3.72 13.23 -5.91
N TYR A 143 -3.66 12.08 -6.56
CA TYR A 143 -3.22 11.92 -7.95
C TYR A 143 -4.32 11.29 -8.79
N ASP A 144 -4.33 11.62 -10.08
CA ASP A 144 -5.11 10.87 -11.07
C ASP A 144 -4.37 9.61 -11.53
N ALA A 145 -5.03 8.78 -12.34
CA ALA A 145 -4.47 7.53 -12.85
C ALA A 145 -3.23 7.72 -13.75
N GLN A 146 -2.99 8.93 -14.24
CA GLN A 146 -1.81 9.30 -15.03
C GLN A 146 -0.66 9.78 -14.14
N GLY A 147 -0.83 9.76 -12.81
CA GLY A 147 0.16 10.21 -11.85
C GLY A 147 0.27 11.72 -11.73
N LYS A 148 -0.67 12.48 -12.30
CA LYS A 148 -0.70 13.94 -12.13
C LYS A 148 -1.32 14.25 -10.78
N ARG A 149 -0.65 15.07 -9.98
CA ARG A 149 -1.21 15.59 -8.73
C ARG A 149 -2.38 16.53 -9.03
N VAL A 150 -3.56 16.21 -8.50
CA VAL A 150 -4.80 16.98 -8.68
C VAL A 150 -5.22 17.74 -7.42
N SER A 151 -4.73 17.36 -6.24
CA SER A 151 -5.01 18.05 -4.98
C SER A 151 -3.85 17.94 -3.99
N ARG A 152 -3.75 18.92 -3.10
CA ARG A 152 -2.86 18.97 -1.94
C ARG A 152 -3.55 19.76 -0.83
N ARG A 153 -3.79 19.14 0.32
CA ARG A 153 -4.45 19.79 1.47
C ARG A 153 -3.85 19.31 2.80
N PRO A 154 -3.95 20.10 3.89
CA PRO A 154 -3.61 19.61 5.22
C PRO A 154 -4.50 18.42 5.61
N ASP A 155 -3.91 17.49 6.35
CA ASP A 155 -4.57 16.31 6.91
C ASP A 155 -4.12 16.09 8.36
N ALA A 156 -5.08 15.71 9.21
CA ALA A 156 -4.81 15.51 10.62
C ALA A 156 -3.88 14.31 10.83
N TYR A 157 -3.16 14.29 11.96
CA TYR A 157 -2.33 13.14 12.33
C TYR A 157 -3.17 11.85 12.37
N GLY A 158 -2.71 10.82 11.67
CA GLY A 158 -3.43 9.55 11.59
C GLY A 158 -4.76 9.65 10.83
N GLY A 159 -5.05 10.73 10.09
CA GLY A 159 -6.27 10.91 9.29
C GLY A 159 -6.49 9.84 8.19
N GLY A 160 -5.47 9.02 7.94
CA GLY A 160 -5.53 7.80 7.13
C GLY A 160 -5.76 6.51 7.93
N THR A 161 -6.17 6.57 9.21
CA THR A 161 -6.38 5.34 10.00
C THR A 161 -7.44 4.47 9.33
N VAL A 162 -6.95 3.39 8.75
CA VAL A 162 -7.77 2.33 8.18
C VAL A 162 -8.16 1.43 9.35
N THR A 163 -9.16 1.85 10.13
CA THR A 163 -9.92 0.88 10.94
C THR A 163 -10.75 -0.03 10.04
#